data_AF-A0A7G9YFB5-F1
#
_entry.id   AF-A0A7G9YFB5-F1
#
_cell.length_a   1.000
_cell.length_b   1.000
_cell.length_c   1.000
_cell.angle_alpha   90.00
_cell.angle_beta   90.00
_cell.angle_gamma   90.00
#
_symmetry.space_group_name_H-M   'P 1'
#
loop_
_entity.id
_entity.type
_entity.pdbx_description
1 polymer ?
#
loop_
_entity_poly.entity_id
_entity_poly.type
_entity_poly.pdbx_seq_one_letter_code
_entity_poly.pdbx_strand_id
1 'polypeptide(L)'
;MTSINSNADSRGGSVPPWLWFWLILYFLSIPGQIRFYKPIIEDLFSLNDLFGVVNVPGLLPSFVLLIGVLLIFFPTLRASYLERRFQLVEPDQNSSALIEMKAFLQQHVPGIHIKTNMLRTDQLAFVYPLGYRNTGIALFGGLFRLWHSDRKTAEAVLLHEAAHCRHGDVLIVGAGSFFEALVKKFIILYLLLCFPPLLWSIASESISVFQSGIPFAHKLQQFFIIILPGSFLQLLGLLGLLTSIFVLPIIAVWSAEFNADRFVINQQKSSTNLLSALDKISPTFSIFSWIIFRLTHPPIKMRQWAAKTRLSGFLLILLLFPAAYFANLIALIIRALSGYLLIYNLDITFSKLANNIAIYFAAIAPKWCAMAVLFLLWPFLSVYWEQYFGGSREAQNLEIYTVYIVSALIVGLPALLWL
;
A
#
# COMPACT_ATOMS: atom_id res chain seq x y z
N MET A 1 -8.41 -21.47 -42.25
CA MET A 1 -7.64 -21.25 -41.01
C MET A 1 -7.07 -19.84 -41.05
N THR A 2 -7.83 -18.88 -40.56
CA THR A 2 -7.41 -17.48 -40.41
C THR A 2 -6.43 -17.39 -39.24
N SER A 3 -5.21 -16.97 -39.51
CA SER A 3 -4.22 -16.66 -38.48
C SER A 3 -4.78 -15.54 -37.60
N ILE A 4 -5.18 -15.90 -36.39
CA ILE A 4 -5.48 -14.93 -35.33
C ILE A 4 -4.18 -14.17 -35.10
N ASN A 5 -4.18 -12.90 -35.48
CA ASN A 5 -3.05 -11.98 -35.31
C ASN A 5 -2.63 -11.97 -33.84
N SER A 6 -1.49 -12.59 -33.54
CA SER A 6 -0.79 -12.54 -32.24
C SER A 6 -0.30 -11.14 -31.84
N ASN A 7 -0.61 -10.10 -32.64
CA ASN A 7 -0.33 -8.71 -32.32
C ASN A 7 -1.37 -8.04 -31.40
N ALA A 8 -2.46 -8.73 -31.06
CA ALA A 8 -3.44 -8.24 -30.07
C ALA A 8 -3.00 -8.49 -28.61
N ASP A 9 -1.93 -9.27 -28.39
CA ASP A 9 -1.56 -9.79 -27.06
C ASP A 9 -0.81 -8.78 -26.16
N SER A 10 -0.49 -7.57 -26.62
CA SER A 10 0.42 -6.65 -25.90
C SER A 10 -0.11 -5.25 -25.59
N ARG A 11 -1.40 -4.97 -25.79
CA ARG A 11 -1.94 -3.62 -25.56
C ARG A 11 -2.71 -3.56 -24.26
N GLY A 12 -2.03 -3.17 -23.20
CA GLY A 12 -2.64 -2.92 -21.91
C GLY A 12 -2.69 -1.43 -21.56
N GLY A 13 -3.86 -0.89 -21.17
CA GLY A 13 -3.95 0.46 -20.63
C GLY A 13 -3.27 0.60 -19.27
N SER A 14 -2.99 1.82 -18.82
CA SER A 14 -2.43 2.10 -17.50
C SER A 14 -3.51 2.16 -16.41
N VAL A 15 -3.15 1.80 -15.19
CA VAL A 15 -4.04 1.89 -14.03
C VAL A 15 -4.05 3.34 -13.52
N PRO A 16 -5.19 3.87 -13.03
CA PRO A 16 -5.19 5.16 -12.33
C PRO A 16 -4.19 5.18 -11.16
N PRO A 17 -3.65 6.35 -10.80
CA PRO A 17 -2.60 6.47 -9.80
C PRO A 17 -3.25 6.40 -8.41
N TRP A 18 -3.72 5.20 -8.05
CA TRP A 18 -4.50 4.97 -6.83
C TRP A 18 -3.77 5.40 -5.57
N LEU A 19 -2.44 5.35 -5.59
CA LEU A 19 -1.59 5.81 -4.50
C LEU A 19 -1.71 7.32 -4.27
N TRP A 20 -1.73 8.12 -5.34
CA TRP A 20 -1.98 9.56 -5.27
C TRP A 20 -3.43 9.87 -4.92
N PHE A 21 -4.37 9.13 -5.50
CA PHE A 21 -5.79 9.28 -5.18
C PHE A 21 -6.05 9.01 -3.69
N TRP A 22 -5.48 7.92 -3.15
CA TRP A 22 -5.51 7.61 -1.72
C TRP A 22 -4.90 8.73 -0.87
N LEU A 23 -3.74 9.27 -1.27
CA LEU A 23 -3.07 10.35 -0.55
C LEU A 23 -3.96 11.60 -0.47
N ILE A 24 -4.60 11.98 -1.57
CA ILE A 24 -5.55 13.11 -1.62
C ILE A 24 -6.74 12.83 -0.69
N LEU A 25 -7.36 11.65 -0.78
CA LEU A 25 -8.47 11.29 0.10
C LEU A 25 -8.06 11.26 1.58
N TYR A 26 -6.83 10.83 1.88
CA TYR A 26 -6.29 10.85 3.23
C TYR A 26 -6.23 12.27 3.77
N PHE A 27 -5.66 13.22 3.02
CA PHE A 27 -5.62 14.64 3.39
C PHE A 27 -7.01 15.24 3.60
N LEU A 28 -7.95 14.97 2.69
CA LEU A 28 -9.34 15.44 2.81
C LEU A 28 -10.04 14.86 4.04
N SER A 29 -9.61 13.70 4.53
CA SER A 29 -10.18 13.06 5.72
C SER A 29 -9.62 13.58 7.05
N ILE A 30 -8.48 14.30 7.04
CA ILE A 30 -7.80 14.76 8.26
C ILE A 30 -8.73 15.54 9.20
N PRO A 31 -9.55 16.52 8.76
CA PRO A 31 -10.45 17.24 9.67
C PRO A 31 -11.45 16.31 10.37
N GLY A 32 -11.95 15.28 9.66
CA GLY A 32 -12.81 14.26 10.23
C GLY A 32 -12.07 13.40 11.26
N GLN A 33 -10.84 12.99 10.96
CA GLN A 33 -10.00 12.23 11.89
C GLN A 33 -9.68 13.05 13.15
N ILE A 34 -9.35 14.33 13.02
CA ILE A 34 -9.10 15.21 14.17
C ILE A 34 -10.34 15.30 15.06
N ARG A 35 -11.54 15.52 14.48
CA ARG A 35 -12.80 15.54 15.26
C ARG A 35 -13.07 14.20 15.94
N PHE A 36 -12.82 13.09 15.26
CA PHE A 36 -13.00 11.75 15.81
C PHE A 36 -12.06 11.48 16.99
N TYR A 37 -10.82 11.93 16.91
CA TYR A 37 -9.79 11.69 17.92
C TYR A 37 -9.71 12.76 19.01
N LYS A 38 -10.38 13.91 18.83
CA LYS A 38 -10.38 15.02 19.78
C LYS A 38 -10.72 14.59 21.22
N PRO A 39 -11.78 13.79 21.49
CA PRO A 39 -12.09 13.37 22.86
C PRO A 39 -10.94 12.57 23.49
N ILE A 40 -10.35 11.65 22.72
CA ILE A 40 -9.24 10.82 23.21
C ILE A 40 -8.00 11.66 23.51
N ILE A 41 -7.73 12.69 22.69
CA ILE A 41 -6.63 13.62 22.92
C ILE A 41 -6.89 14.46 24.18
N GLU A 42 -8.12 14.97 24.36
CA GLU A 42 -8.53 15.71 25.55
C GLU A 42 -8.40 14.86 26.82
N ASP A 43 -8.83 13.60 26.78
CA ASP A 43 -8.70 12.63 27.87
C ASP A 43 -7.22 12.40 28.23
N LEU A 44 -6.35 12.23 27.23
CA LEU A 44 -4.92 11.99 27.44
C LEU A 44 -4.21 13.15 28.16
N PHE A 45 -4.61 14.40 27.89
CA PHE A 45 -4.01 15.59 28.51
C PHE A 45 -4.70 16.02 29.80
N SER A 46 -5.83 15.41 30.17
CA SER A 46 -6.60 15.79 31.35
C SER A 46 -5.94 15.43 32.69
N LEU A 47 -4.81 14.69 32.69
CA LEU A 47 -3.97 14.24 33.83
C LEU A 47 -4.69 13.53 35.01
N ASN A 48 -6.01 13.51 35.01
CA ASN A 48 -6.84 13.01 36.10
C ASN A 48 -7.14 11.51 35.96
N ASP A 49 -6.81 10.90 34.83
CA ASP A 49 -7.17 9.51 34.57
C ASP A 49 -6.06 8.69 33.90
N LEU A 50 -5.47 7.77 34.66
CA LEU A 50 -4.55 6.73 34.16
C LEU A 50 -5.22 5.86 33.07
N PHE A 51 -6.55 5.80 33.00
CA PHE A 51 -7.29 5.10 31.95
C PHE A 51 -7.22 5.80 30.58
N GLY A 52 -6.83 7.08 30.50
CA GLY A 52 -6.59 7.76 29.22
C GLY A 52 -5.53 7.07 28.34
N VAL A 53 -4.59 6.36 28.96
CA VAL A 53 -3.54 5.57 28.28
C VAL A 53 -4.12 4.39 27.49
N VAL A 54 -5.29 3.86 27.90
CA VAL A 54 -5.93 2.69 27.26
C VAL A 54 -6.37 3.00 25.82
N ASN A 55 -6.63 4.28 25.50
CA ASN A 55 -7.05 4.70 24.18
C ASN A 55 -5.87 5.08 23.24
N VAL A 56 -4.64 5.21 23.77
CA VAL A 56 -3.42 5.53 23.00
C VAL A 56 -3.15 4.54 21.85
N PRO A 57 -3.32 3.21 22.02
CA PRO A 57 -3.22 2.26 20.92
C PRO A 57 -4.11 2.59 19.72
N GLY A 58 -5.27 3.22 19.97
CA GLY A 58 -6.23 3.60 18.95
C GLY A 58 -5.82 4.82 18.12
N LEU A 59 -5.00 5.71 18.70
CA LEU A 59 -4.51 6.94 18.09
C LEU A 59 -3.23 6.71 17.28
N LEU A 60 -2.33 5.92 17.84
CA LEU A 60 -0.95 5.87 17.38
C LEU A 60 -0.79 5.41 15.93
N PRO A 61 -1.54 4.41 15.42
CA PRO A 61 -1.42 4.01 14.02
C PRO A 61 -1.76 5.14 13.03
N SER A 62 -2.77 5.95 13.36
CA SER A 62 -3.15 7.12 12.57
C SER A 62 -2.09 8.22 12.62
N PHE A 63 -1.49 8.46 13.78
CA PHE A 63 -0.35 9.39 13.91
C PHE A 63 0.88 8.93 13.15
N VAL A 64 1.23 7.65 13.22
CA VAL A 64 2.40 7.14 12.51
C VAL A 64 2.17 7.16 11.00
N LEU A 65 0.95 6.87 10.54
CA LEU A 65 0.56 7.06 9.14
C LEU A 65 0.66 8.54 8.72
N LEU A 66 0.20 9.47 9.56
CA LEU A 66 0.29 10.91 9.31
C LEU A 66 1.75 11.35 9.17
N ILE A 67 2.62 10.93 10.09
CA ILE A 67 4.06 11.20 10.02
C ILE A 67 4.64 10.63 8.72
N GLY A 68 4.27 9.40 8.34
CA GLY A 68 4.71 8.80 7.08
C GLY A 68 4.27 9.60 5.86
N VAL A 69 3.05 10.11 5.87
CA VAL A 69 2.52 10.99 4.83
C VAL A 69 3.23 12.35 4.80
N LEU A 70 3.48 12.96 5.96
CA LEU A 70 4.20 14.23 6.03
C LEU A 70 5.66 14.09 5.56
N LEU A 71 6.29 12.94 5.79
CA LEU A 71 7.66 12.68 5.34
C LEU A 71 7.79 12.56 3.81
N ILE A 72 6.69 12.35 3.08
CA ILE A 72 6.67 12.40 1.60
C ILE A 72 7.12 13.78 1.09
N PHE A 73 6.83 14.85 1.83
CA PHE A 73 7.19 16.23 1.48
C PHE A 73 8.66 16.58 1.76
N PHE A 74 9.47 15.61 2.20
CA PHE A 74 10.90 15.82 2.44
C PHE A 74 11.76 14.85 1.61
N PRO A 75 11.67 14.89 0.27
CA PRO A 75 12.37 13.96 -0.61
C PRO A 75 13.91 14.03 -0.47
N THR A 76 14.46 15.21 -0.18
CA THR A 76 15.91 15.42 -0.03
C THR A 76 16.50 14.73 1.20
N LEU A 77 15.76 14.69 2.31
CA LEU A 77 16.15 13.96 3.51
C LEU A 77 16.19 12.46 3.22
N ARG A 78 15.18 11.95 2.51
CA ARG A 78 15.13 10.54 2.08
C ARG A 78 16.28 10.20 1.13
N ALA A 79 16.56 11.05 0.15
CA ALA A 79 17.68 10.90 -0.77
C ALA A 79 19.01 10.77 -0.01
N SER A 80 19.29 11.76 0.85
CA SER A 80 20.52 11.82 1.65
C SER A 80 20.68 10.58 2.54
N TYR A 81 19.59 10.12 3.15
CA TYR A 81 19.59 8.91 3.96
C TYR A 81 19.93 7.67 3.14
N LEU A 82 19.30 7.48 1.98
CA LEU A 82 19.55 6.32 1.12
C LEU A 82 20.95 6.33 0.54
N GLU A 83 21.42 7.46 0.04
CA GLU A 83 22.77 7.57 -0.52
C GLU A 83 23.83 7.20 0.50
N ARG A 84 23.68 7.64 1.76
CA ARG A 84 24.56 7.23 2.87
C ARG A 84 24.40 5.76 3.22
N ARG A 85 23.16 5.29 3.41
CA ARG A 85 22.86 3.90 3.83
C ARG A 85 23.34 2.87 2.82
N PHE A 86 23.22 3.18 1.53
CA PHE A 86 23.59 2.29 0.43
C PHE A 86 24.94 2.64 -0.20
N GLN A 87 25.68 3.61 0.35
CA GLN A 87 26.97 4.09 -0.14
C GLN A 87 26.94 4.35 -1.66
N LEU A 88 25.90 5.05 -2.11
CA LEU A 88 25.70 5.33 -3.53
C LEU A 88 26.71 6.39 -3.98
N VAL A 89 27.47 6.06 -5.01
CA VAL A 89 28.49 6.94 -5.59
C VAL A 89 28.14 7.31 -7.03
N GLU A 90 28.77 8.38 -7.50
CA GLU A 90 28.68 8.76 -8.91
C GLU A 90 29.20 7.62 -9.81
N PRO A 91 28.55 7.40 -10.97
CA PRO A 91 28.86 6.29 -11.86
C PRO A 91 30.27 6.41 -12.46
N ASP A 92 31.02 5.29 -12.50
CA ASP A 92 32.26 5.21 -13.27
C ASP A 92 31.95 5.28 -14.77
N GLN A 93 32.39 6.36 -15.42
CA GLN A 93 32.11 6.63 -16.82
C GLN A 93 32.79 5.66 -17.78
N ASN A 94 33.74 4.84 -17.32
CA ASN A 94 34.46 3.88 -18.15
C ASN A 94 33.74 2.54 -18.33
N SER A 95 32.66 2.28 -17.58
CA SER A 95 31.91 1.03 -17.68
C SER A 95 31.01 1.00 -18.92
N SER A 96 31.32 0.11 -19.88
CA SER A 96 30.51 -0.06 -21.11
C SER A 96 29.05 -0.43 -20.79
N ALA A 97 28.84 -1.37 -19.87
CA ALA A 97 27.50 -1.78 -19.45
C ALA A 97 26.69 -0.62 -18.85
N LEU A 98 27.33 0.27 -18.09
CA LEU A 98 26.68 1.44 -17.52
C LEU A 98 26.29 2.46 -18.59
N ILE A 99 27.13 2.67 -19.60
CA ILE A 99 26.81 3.53 -20.75
C ILE A 99 25.57 2.98 -21.47
N GLU A 100 25.52 1.66 -21.71
CA GLU A 100 24.36 1.01 -22.33
C GLU A 100 23.09 1.14 -21.48
N MET A 101 23.16 0.86 -20.18
CA MET A 101 22.04 1.00 -19.26
C MET A 101 21.56 2.45 -19.17
N LYS A 102 22.49 3.41 -19.15
CA LYS A 102 22.17 4.84 -19.14
C LYS A 102 21.45 5.25 -20.42
N ALA A 103 21.96 4.83 -21.58
CA ALA A 103 21.31 5.08 -22.86
C ALA A 103 19.90 4.48 -22.90
N PHE A 104 19.75 3.25 -22.40
CA PHE A 104 18.45 2.58 -22.29
C PHE A 104 17.49 3.36 -21.38
N LEU A 105 17.91 3.74 -20.17
CA LEU A 105 17.08 4.49 -19.23
C LEU A 105 16.67 5.86 -19.75
N GLN A 106 17.58 6.56 -20.42
CA GLN A 106 17.32 7.89 -21.00
C GLN A 106 16.25 7.86 -22.11
N GLN A 107 16.02 6.72 -22.76
CA GLN A 107 14.92 6.54 -23.73
C GLN A 107 13.55 6.54 -23.04
N HIS A 108 13.47 6.08 -21.79
CA HIS A 108 12.19 5.91 -21.07
C HIS A 108 11.94 6.99 -20.02
N VAL A 109 12.98 7.53 -19.39
CA VAL A 109 12.91 8.58 -18.36
C VAL A 109 14.02 9.61 -18.61
N PRO A 110 13.80 10.58 -19.52
CA PRO A 110 14.74 11.66 -19.75
C PRO A 110 14.95 12.48 -18.46
N GLY A 111 16.18 12.57 -17.99
CA GLY A 111 16.54 13.30 -16.77
C GLY A 111 16.71 12.44 -15.51
N ILE A 112 16.61 11.12 -15.61
CA ILE A 112 16.91 10.25 -14.47
C ILE A 112 18.39 10.34 -14.08
N HIS A 113 18.65 10.55 -12.79
CA HIS A 113 20.01 10.55 -12.25
C HIS A 113 20.41 9.14 -11.87
N ILE A 114 21.59 8.68 -12.31
CA ILE A 114 22.06 7.33 -12.03
C ILE A 114 23.14 7.42 -10.95
N LYS A 115 22.98 6.66 -9.86
CA LYS A 115 24.04 6.38 -8.90
C LYS A 115 24.28 4.88 -8.82
N THR A 116 25.47 4.49 -8.41
CA THR A 116 25.87 3.09 -8.42
C THR A 116 26.45 2.63 -7.09
N ASN A 117 26.33 1.34 -6.81
CA ASN A 117 27.17 0.62 -5.86
C ASN A 117 27.47 -0.77 -6.41
N MET A 118 28.66 -0.91 -7.01
CA MET A 118 29.10 -2.14 -7.67
C MET A 118 29.45 -3.26 -6.70
N LEU A 119 29.79 -2.93 -5.45
CA LEU A 119 30.22 -3.91 -4.45
C LEU A 119 29.05 -4.75 -3.93
N ARG A 120 27.85 -4.19 -3.99
CA ARG A 120 26.65 -4.81 -3.44
C ARG A 120 25.90 -5.59 -4.52
N THR A 121 25.63 -6.88 -4.27
CA THR A 121 25.04 -7.80 -5.26
C THR A 121 23.72 -8.44 -4.83
N ASP A 122 23.26 -8.19 -3.60
CA ASP A 122 21.96 -8.64 -3.05
C ASP A 122 20.77 -7.78 -3.55
N GLN A 123 21.05 -6.70 -4.28
CA GLN A 123 20.06 -5.84 -4.90
C GLN A 123 20.36 -5.67 -6.39
N LEU A 124 19.33 -5.35 -7.18
CA LEU A 124 19.47 -5.10 -8.61
C LEU A 124 19.43 -3.60 -8.90
N ALA A 125 18.28 -2.99 -8.68
CA ALA A 125 18.07 -1.56 -8.77
C ALA A 125 16.93 -1.14 -7.84
N PHE A 126 16.88 0.15 -7.51
CA PHE A 126 15.67 0.78 -7.01
C PHE A 126 15.67 2.28 -7.36
N VAL A 127 14.48 2.86 -7.42
CA VAL A 127 14.29 4.30 -7.59
C VAL A 127 14.02 5.02 -6.27
N TYR A 128 14.47 6.27 -6.19
CA TYR A 128 14.30 7.14 -5.03
C TYR A 128 14.18 8.60 -5.46
N PRO A 129 13.52 9.48 -4.68
CA PRO A 129 13.39 10.87 -5.10
C PRO A 129 14.72 11.60 -4.84
N LEU A 130 15.08 12.52 -5.71
CA LEU A 130 16.08 13.56 -5.44
C LEU A 130 15.40 14.91 -5.15
N GLY A 131 14.17 15.06 -5.60
CA GLY A 131 13.29 16.19 -5.33
C GLY A 131 11.85 15.85 -5.74
N TYR A 132 10.98 16.86 -5.84
CA TYR A 132 9.58 16.65 -6.24
C TYR A 132 9.39 16.21 -7.69
N ARG A 133 10.36 16.52 -8.57
CA ARG A 133 10.32 16.13 -10.00
C ARG A 133 11.60 15.46 -10.47
N ASN A 134 12.59 15.34 -9.59
CA ASN A 134 13.87 14.75 -9.91
C ASN A 134 13.92 13.38 -9.24
N THR A 135 14.20 12.35 -10.03
CA THR A 135 14.29 10.97 -9.57
C THR A 135 15.70 10.44 -9.79
N GLY A 136 16.22 9.74 -8.79
CA GLY A 136 17.43 8.96 -8.88
C GLY A 136 17.10 7.48 -9.06
N ILE A 137 17.94 6.76 -9.78
CA ILE A 137 17.97 5.30 -9.81
C ILE A 137 19.32 4.83 -9.28
N ALA A 138 19.28 3.92 -8.32
CA ALA A 138 20.44 3.23 -7.78
C ALA A 138 20.63 1.92 -8.54
N LEU A 139 21.80 1.70 -9.14
CA LEU A 139 22.15 0.45 -9.83
C LEU A 139 23.21 -0.30 -9.02
N PHE A 140 22.98 -1.60 -8.82
CA PHE A 140 23.83 -2.45 -7.99
C PHE A 140 24.54 -3.53 -8.82
N GLY A 141 25.65 -4.06 -8.32
CA GLY A 141 26.46 -5.08 -8.99
C GLY A 141 25.65 -6.31 -9.45
N GLY A 142 24.57 -6.65 -8.73
CA GLY A 142 23.65 -7.71 -9.12
C GLY A 142 23.01 -7.49 -10.48
N LEU A 143 22.62 -6.24 -10.80
CA LEU A 143 22.06 -5.88 -12.10
C LEU A 143 23.13 -5.88 -13.20
N PHE A 144 24.36 -5.47 -12.92
CA PHE A 144 25.45 -5.57 -13.89
C PHE A 144 25.69 -7.02 -14.30
N ARG A 145 25.74 -7.95 -13.33
CA ARG A 145 25.83 -9.38 -13.63
C ARG A 145 24.64 -9.87 -14.46
N LEU A 146 23.42 -9.43 -14.11
CA LEU A 146 22.22 -9.78 -14.86
C LEU A 146 22.26 -9.22 -16.29
N TRP A 147 22.74 -8.01 -16.50
CA TRP A 147 22.83 -7.36 -17.82
C TRP A 147 23.71 -8.14 -18.80
N HIS A 148 24.84 -8.65 -18.31
CA HIS A 148 25.76 -9.45 -19.14
C HIS A 148 25.23 -10.86 -19.40
N SER A 149 24.52 -11.47 -18.44
CA SER A 149 24.05 -12.85 -18.55
C SER A 149 22.69 -12.98 -19.25
N ASP A 150 21.80 -12.03 -19.02
CA ASP A 150 20.44 -11.98 -19.56
C ASP A 150 19.96 -10.53 -19.65
N ARG A 151 20.40 -9.87 -20.72
CA ARG A 151 20.07 -8.47 -21.01
C ARG A 151 18.56 -8.20 -21.01
N LYS A 152 17.74 -9.11 -21.54
CA LYS A 152 16.29 -8.88 -21.67
C LYS A 152 15.60 -8.86 -20.32
N THR A 153 16.02 -9.73 -19.40
CA THR A 153 15.55 -9.72 -18.02
C THR A 153 16.05 -8.46 -17.28
N ALA A 154 17.29 -8.03 -17.50
CA ALA A 154 17.81 -6.80 -16.90
C ALA A 154 17.07 -5.54 -17.40
N GLU A 155 16.78 -5.47 -18.70
CA GLU A 155 15.94 -4.43 -19.31
C GLU A 155 14.54 -4.43 -18.70
N ALA A 156 13.95 -5.60 -18.43
CA ALA A 156 12.64 -5.69 -17.78
C ALA A 156 12.63 -5.12 -16.35
N VAL A 157 13.69 -5.38 -15.57
CA VAL A 157 13.87 -4.78 -14.23
C VAL A 157 13.99 -3.26 -14.34
N LEU A 158 14.83 -2.76 -15.26
CA LEU A 158 14.99 -1.31 -15.45
C LEU A 158 13.70 -0.61 -15.92
N LEU A 159 12.92 -1.26 -16.78
CA LEU A 159 11.61 -0.74 -17.22
C LEU A 159 10.62 -0.67 -16.07
N HIS A 160 10.61 -1.68 -15.19
CA HIS A 160 9.75 -1.69 -14.00
C HIS A 160 10.08 -0.50 -13.08
N GLU A 161 11.36 -0.29 -12.79
CA GLU A 161 11.83 0.86 -12.00
C GLU A 161 11.54 2.20 -12.70
N ALA A 162 11.74 2.28 -14.01
CA ALA A 162 11.42 3.45 -14.81
C ALA A 162 9.92 3.80 -14.76
N ALA A 163 9.04 2.79 -14.74
CA ALA A 163 7.60 3.00 -14.64
C ALA A 163 7.22 3.73 -13.35
N HIS A 164 7.84 3.38 -12.22
CA HIS A 164 7.60 4.09 -10.95
C HIS A 164 8.01 5.56 -11.03
N CYS A 165 9.10 5.90 -11.72
CA CYS A 165 9.47 7.28 -11.99
C CYS A 165 8.41 8.00 -12.83
N ARG A 166 7.97 7.38 -13.93
CA ARG A 166 6.98 7.97 -14.85
C ARG A 166 5.61 8.17 -14.22
N HIS A 167 5.21 7.31 -13.30
CA HIS A 167 3.93 7.43 -12.59
C HIS A 167 4.02 8.32 -11.34
N GLY A 168 5.21 8.78 -10.96
CA GLY A 168 5.41 9.59 -9.75
C GLY A 168 5.30 8.79 -8.45
N ASP A 169 5.28 7.45 -8.51
CA ASP A 169 5.13 6.57 -7.34
C ASP A 169 6.29 6.70 -6.37
N VAL A 170 7.48 7.06 -6.90
CA VAL A 170 8.73 7.21 -6.15
C VAL A 170 8.57 8.20 -5.00
N LEU A 171 7.76 9.25 -5.16
CA LEU A 171 7.51 10.23 -4.10
C LEU A 171 6.82 9.60 -2.89
N ILE A 172 5.90 8.66 -3.08
CA ILE A 172 5.09 8.11 -1.99
C ILE A 172 5.69 6.81 -1.45
N VAL A 173 6.03 5.84 -2.31
CA VAL A 173 6.42 4.47 -1.92
C VAL A 173 7.87 4.11 -2.28
N GLY A 174 8.61 5.00 -2.95
CA GLY A 174 10.02 4.75 -3.30
C GLY A 174 10.91 4.40 -2.10
N ALA A 175 12.04 3.76 -2.39
CA ALA A 175 12.94 3.20 -1.39
C ALA A 175 13.20 4.17 -0.22
N GLY A 176 13.15 3.67 1.01
CA GLY A 176 13.36 4.48 2.21
C GLY A 176 12.20 5.42 2.54
N SER A 177 11.02 5.25 1.93
CA SER A 177 9.82 5.94 2.39
C SER A 177 9.51 5.47 3.83
N PHE A 178 9.19 6.43 4.70
CA PHE A 178 8.77 6.10 6.06
C PHE A 178 7.48 5.29 6.04
N PHE A 179 6.62 5.53 5.05
CA PHE A 179 5.43 4.73 4.80
C PHE A 179 5.76 3.24 4.60
N GLU A 180 6.71 2.90 3.72
CA GLU A 180 7.16 1.52 3.53
C GLU A 180 7.77 0.95 4.82
N ALA A 181 8.60 1.73 5.52
CA ALA A 181 9.20 1.30 6.79
C ALA A 181 8.14 1.01 7.88
N LEU A 182 7.09 1.84 7.95
CA LEU A 182 5.94 1.69 8.82
C LEU A 182 5.19 0.41 8.51
N VAL A 183 4.83 0.20 7.24
CA VAL A 183 4.15 -1.02 6.79
C VAL A 183 5.01 -2.25 7.08
N LYS A 184 6.33 -2.19 6.86
CA LYS A 184 7.23 -3.31 7.14
C LYS A 184 7.34 -3.65 8.61
N LYS A 185 7.30 -2.63 9.47
CA LYS A 185 7.41 -2.80 10.93
C LYS A 185 6.04 -2.84 11.62
N PHE A 186 4.93 -2.96 10.88
CA PHE A 186 3.61 -2.82 11.47
C PHE A 186 3.33 -3.84 12.57
N ILE A 187 3.76 -5.10 12.45
CA ILE A 187 3.60 -6.13 13.51
C ILE A 187 4.38 -5.71 14.75
N ILE A 188 5.62 -5.25 14.57
CA ILE A 188 6.48 -4.83 15.67
C ILE A 188 5.87 -3.61 16.35
N LEU A 189 5.40 -2.63 15.58
CA LEU A 189 4.70 -1.46 16.10
C LEU A 189 3.41 -1.85 16.82
N TYR A 190 2.61 -2.77 16.26
CA TYR A 190 1.43 -3.30 16.93
C TYR A 190 1.78 -3.94 18.28
N LEU A 191 2.76 -4.84 18.29
CA LEU A 191 3.19 -5.51 19.52
C LEU A 191 3.76 -4.53 20.53
N LEU A 192 4.51 -3.52 20.11
CA LEU A 192 5.08 -2.53 21.04
C LEU A 192 4.04 -1.56 21.58
N LEU A 193 3.04 -1.21 20.78
CA LEU A 193 2.14 -0.09 21.07
C LEU A 193 0.78 -0.54 21.60
N CYS A 194 0.30 -1.70 21.18
CA CYS A 194 -1.01 -2.23 21.56
C CYS A 194 -0.91 -3.28 22.66
N PHE A 195 0.16 -4.09 22.66
CA PHE A 195 0.28 -5.19 23.61
C PHE A 195 0.53 -4.73 25.05
N PRO A 196 1.41 -3.75 25.35
CA PRO A 196 1.62 -3.34 26.74
C PRO A 196 0.37 -2.71 27.39
N PRO A 197 -0.37 -1.78 26.74
CA PRO A 197 -1.62 -1.28 27.31
C PRO A 197 -2.67 -2.37 27.51
N LEU A 198 -2.74 -3.35 26.62
CA LEU A 198 -3.62 -4.51 26.77
C LEU A 198 -3.22 -5.37 27.97
N LEU A 199 -1.94 -5.73 28.09
CA LEU A 199 -1.41 -6.48 29.24
C LEU A 199 -1.65 -5.73 30.55
N TRP A 200 -1.49 -4.41 30.54
CA TRP A 200 -1.78 -3.56 31.68
C TRP A 200 -3.26 -3.61 32.07
N SER A 201 -4.17 -3.50 31.09
CA SER A 201 -5.62 -3.63 31.34
C SER A 201 -5.95 -4.99 31.94
N ILE A 202 -5.43 -6.07 31.36
CA ILE A 202 -5.61 -7.44 31.86
C ILE A 202 -5.11 -7.56 33.30
N ALA A 203 -3.89 -7.07 33.57
CA ALA A 203 -3.28 -7.16 34.88
C ALA A 203 -4.07 -6.35 35.91
N SER A 204 -4.49 -5.12 35.57
CA SER A 204 -5.26 -4.24 36.45
C SER A 204 -6.61 -4.86 36.82
N GLU A 205 -7.37 -5.34 35.83
CA GLU A 205 -8.65 -6.02 36.05
C GLU A 205 -8.47 -7.30 36.87
N SER A 206 -7.43 -8.09 36.56
CA SER A 206 -7.13 -9.32 37.29
C SER A 206 -6.78 -9.02 38.75
N ILE A 207 -5.92 -8.04 39.02
CA ILE A 207 -5.56 -7.63 40.38
C ILE A 207 -6.80 -7.18 41.15
N SER A 208 -7.67 -6.37 40.53
CA SER A 208 -8.93 -5.93 41.14
C SER A 208 -9.83 -7.11 41.53
N VAL A 209 -9.99 -8.08 40.61
CA VAL A 209 -10.76 -9.32 40.90
C VAL A 209 -10.10 -10.14 42.01
N PHE A 210 -8.78 -10.32 41.99
CA PHE A 210 -8.07 -11.12 42.99
C PHE A 210 -8.01 -10.47 44.39
N GLN A 211 -8.08 -9.14 44.46
CA GLN A 211 -8.16 -8.38 45.71
C GLN A 211 -9.59 -8.29 46.26
N SER A 212 -10.61 -8.59 45.46
CA SER A 212 -11.99 -8.58 45.94
C SER A 212 -12.23 -9.62 47.05
N GLY A 213 -13.20 -9.36 47.93
CA GLY A 213 -13.58 -10.26 49.02
C GLY A 213 -14.35 -11.52 48.59
N ILE A 214 -14.52 -11.77 47.28
CA ILE A 214 -15.32 -12.89 46.77
C ILE A 214 -14.57 -14.23 46.87
N PRO A 215 -15.28 -15.38 46.94
CA PRO A 215 -14.66 -16.70 46.96
C PRO A 215 -13.74 -16.96 45.75
N PHE A 216 -12.66 -17.71 45.96
CA PHE A 216 -11.64 -17.98 44.93
C PHE A 216 -12.21 -18.62 43.65
N ALA A 217 -13.18 -19.53 43.78
CA ALA A 217 -13.85 -20.14 42.62
C ALA A 217 -14.54 -19.09 41.72
N HIS A 218 -15.18 -18.07 42.31
CA HIS A 218 -15.79 -16.98 41.56
C HIS A 218 -14.75 -16.05 40.92
N LYS A 219 -13.58 -15.87 41.53
CA LYS A 219 -12.46 -15.12 40.92
C LYS A 219 -11.97 -15.81 39.64
N LEU A 220 -11.74 -17.12 39.70
CA LEU A 220 -11.36 -17.90 38.51
C LEU A 220 -12.45 -17.85 37.44
N GLN A 221 -13.72 -17.97 37.83
CA GLN A 221 -14.85 -17.85 36.91
C GLN A 221 -14.87 -16.48 36.21
N GLN A 222 -14.74 -15.37 36.96
CA GLN A 222 -14.69 -14.02 36.39
C GLN A 222 -13.49 -13.87 35.44
N PHE A 223 -12.32 -14.39 35.81
CA PHE A 223 -11.14 -14.33 34.95
C PHE A 223 -11.35 -15.06 33.62
N PHE A 224 -11.81 -16.32 33.66
CA PHE A 224 -11.94 -17.15 32.45
C PHE A 224 -13.18 -16.82 31.59
N ILE A 225 -14.25 -16.29 32.17
CA ILE A 225 -15.51 -16.01 31.44
C ILE A 225 -15.59 -14.54 31.00
N ILE A 226 -15.01 -13.61 31.76
CA ILE A 226 -15.14 -12.16 31.50
C ILE A 226 -13.83 -11.57 31.02
N ILE A 227 -12.79 -11.60 31.85
CA ILE A 227 -11.52 -10.88 31.57
C ILE A 227 -10.83 -11.45 30.34
N LEU A 228 -10.62 -12.77 30.30
CA LEU A 228 -9.88 -13.41 29.21
C LEU A 228 -10.59 -13.29 27.84
N PRO A 229 -11.90 -13.62 27.71
CA PRO A 229 -12.62 -13.39 26.45
C PRO A 229 -12.71 -11.91 26.11
N GLY A 230 -12.90 -11.04 27.10
CA GLY A 230 -12.98 -9.60 26.88
C GLY A 230 -11.69 -9.02 26.30
N SER A 231 -10.56 -9.46 26.83
CA SER A 231 -9.22 -9.08 26.36
C SER A 231 -8.92 -9.61 24.97
N PHE A 232 -9.39 -10.83 24.66
CA PHE A 232 -9.31 -11.38 23.31
C PHE A 232 -10.12 -10.54 22.31
N LEU A 233 -11.35 -10.14 22.66
CA LEU A 233 -12.17 -9.26 21.84
C LEU A 233 -11.50 -7.89 21.64
N GLN A 234 -10.91 -7.30 22.68
CA GLN A 234 -10.14 -6.05 22.57
C GLN A 234 -8.96 -6.20 21.59
N LEU A 235 -8.19 -7.30 21.68
CA LEU A 235 -7.09 -7.58 20.75
C LEU A 235 -7.59 -7.71 19.31
N LEU A 236 -8.70 -8.43 19.07
CA LEU A 236 -9.32 -8.50 17.76
C LEU A 236 -9.78 -7.12 17.26
N GLY A 237 -10.31 -6.28 18.16
CA GLY A 237 -10.74 -4.94 17.85
C GLY A 237 -9.60 -4.03 17.40
N LEU A 238 -8.45 -4.12 18.07
CA LEU A 238 -7.23 -3.40 17.71
C LEU A 238 -6.64 -3.90 16.39
N LEU A 239 -6.68 -5.21 16.13
CA LEU A 239 -6.29 -5.77 14.84
C LEU A 239 -7.20 -5.23 13.71
N GLY A 240 -8.52 -5.25 13.90
CA GLY A 240 -9.48 -4.69 12.95
C GLY A 240 -9.25 -3.20 12.68
N LEU A 241 -8.94 -2.42 13.71
CA LEU A 241 -8.53 -1.02 13.57
C LEU A 241 -7.29 -0.89 12.68
N LEU A 242 -6.20 -1.59 13.01
CA LEU A 242 -4.97 -1.52 12.24
C LEU A 242 -5.16 -1.90 10.78
N THR A 243 -5.83 -3.03 10.54
CA THR A 243 -6.11 -3.49 9.18
C THR A 243 -6.91 -2.45 8.41
N SER A 244 -7.90 -1.80 9.05
CA SER A 244 -8.68 -0.75 8.40
C SER A 244 -7.82 0.46 7.98
N ILE A 245 -6.79 0.81 8.77
CA ILE A 245 -5.90 1.94 8.46
C ILE A 245 -4.96 1.62 7.29
N PHE A 246 -4.40 0.41 7.25
CA PHE A 246 -3.34 0.05 6.31
C PHE A 246 -3.81 -0.63 5.02
N VAL A 247 -5.01 -1.22 4.98
CA VAL A 247 -5.44 -2.00 3.80
C VAL A 247 -5.52 -1.15 2.53
N LEU A 248 -6.08 0.06 2.59
CA LEU A 248 -6.20 0.93 1.42
C LEU A 248 -4.85 1.33 0.84
N PRO A 249 -3.88 1.88 1.62
CA PRO A 249 -2.60 2.25 1.04
C PRO A 249 -1.76 1.03 0.62
N ILE A 250 -1.87 -0.12 1.28
CA ILE A 250 -1.22 -1.37 0.82
C ILE A 250 -1.72 -1.74 -0.58
N ILE A 251 -3.04 -1.74 -0.80
CA ILE A 251 -3.61 -2.07 -2.10
C ILE A 251 -3.28 -0.99 -3.15
N ALA A 252 -3.14 0.27 -2.74
CA ALA A 252 -2.67 1.33 -3.62
C ALA A 252 -1.23 1.08 -4.10
N VAL A 253 -0.34 0.62 -3.20
CA VAL A 253 1.03 0.19 -3.54
C VAL A 253 1.00 -0.99 -4.50
N TRP A 254 0.19 -2.02 -4.22
CA TRP A 254 0.07 -3.17 -5.12
C TRP A 254 -0.40 -2.76 -6.51
N SER A 255 -1.30 -1.78 -6.59
CA SER A 255 -1.76 -1.27 -7.88
C SER A 255 -0.65 -0.56 -8.65
N ALA A 256 0.23 0.18 -7.97
CA ALA A 256 1.42 0.79 -8.58
C ALA A 256 2.39 -0.29 -9.13
N GLU A 257 2.60 -1.37 -8.38
CA GLU A 257 3.42 -2.51 -8.81
C GLU A 257 2.83 -3.21 -10.04
N PHE A 258 1.52 -3.45 -10.09
CA PHE A 258 0.86 -4.00 -11.28
C PHE A 258 0.94 -3.05 -12.47
N ASN A 259 0.87 -1.74 -12.23
CA ASN A 259 1.00 -0.74 -13.29
C ASN A 259 2.44 -0.72 -13.85
N ALA A 260 3.45 -0.83 -12.98
CA ALA A 260 4.84 -0.95 -13.39
C ALA A 260 5.11 -2.24 -14.17
N ASP A 261 4.54 -3.39 -13.75
CA ASP A 261 4.61 -4.64 -14.49
C ASP A 261 3.98 -4.53 -15.89
N ARG A 262 2.83 -3.86 -16.00
CA ARG A 262 2.18 -3.63 -17.30
C ARG A 262 3.00 -2.73 -18.22
N PHE A 263 3.65 -1.71 -17.66
CA PHE A 263 4.57 -0.87 -18.43
C PHE A 263 5.67 -1.70 -19.10
N VAL A 264 6.27 -2.65 -18.36
CA VAL A 264 7.26 -3.59 -18.94
C VAL A 264 6.67 -4.38 -20.10
N ILE A 265 5.48 -4.96 -19.92
CA ILE A 265 4.81 -5.79 -20.93
C ILE A 265 4.51 -4.97 -22.19
N ASN A 266 4.01 -3.75 -22.03
CA ASN A 266 3.69 -2.86 -23.15
C ASN A 266 4.95 -2.47 -23.93
N GLN A 267 6.03 -2.09 -23.23
CA GLN A 267 7.28 -1.65 -23.86
C GLN A 267 8.01 -2.79 -24.57
N GLN A 268 8.02 -3.99 -23.98
CA GLN A 268 8.69 -5.16 -24.58
C GLN A 268 7.78 -5.98 -25.50
N LYS A 269 6.49 -5.66 -25.56
CA LYS A 269 5.44 -6.41 -26.28
C LYS A 269 5.40 -7.90 -25.90
N SER A 270 5.84 -8.25 -24.70
CA SER A 270 5.91 -9.63 -24.23
C SER A 270 5.89 -9.68 -22.70
N SER A 271 5.16 -10.67 -22.14
CA SER A 271 5.20 -10.97 -20.71
C SER A 271 6.35 -11.90 -20.33
N THR A 272 7.01 -12.56 -21.29
CA THR A 272 8.00 -13.63 -21.01
C THR A 272 9.19 -13.14 -20.20
N ASN A 273 9.72 -11.97 -20.52
CA ASN A 273 10.90 -11.41 -19.85
C ASN A 273 10.56 -10.95 -18.44
N LEU A 274 9.39 -10.35 -18.24
CA LEU A 274 8.89 -10.00 -16.91
C LEU A 274 8.68 -11.26 -16.06
N LEU A 275 8.06 -12.30 -16.62
CA LEU A 275 7.86 -13.56 -15.90
C LEU A 275 9.21 -14.19 -15.53
N SER A 276 10.18 -14.19 -16.44
CA SER A 276 11.54 -14.66 -16.16
C SER A 276 12.23 -13.84 -15.07
N ALA A 277 12.05 -12.51 -15.08
CA ALA A 277 12.55 -11.63 -14.03
C ALA A 277 11.92 -11.98 -12.67
N LEU A 278 10.59 -12.12 -12.61
CA LEU A 278 9.88 -12.48 -11.38
C LEU A 278 10.33 -13.84 -10.82
N ASP A 279 10.58 -14.82 -11.69
CA ASP A 279 11.06 -16.14 -11.29
C ASP A 279 12.49 -16.09 -10.75
N LYS A 280 13.38 -15.33 -11.41
CA LYS A 280 14.80 -15.20 -11.00
C LYS A 280 15.01 -14.34 -9.75
N ILE A 281 14.14 -13.35 -9.53
CA ILE A 281 14.26 -12.39 -8.43
C ILE A 281 13.61 -12.93 -7.14
N SER A 282 12.84 -14.02 -7.22
CA SER A 282 12.14 -14.65 -6.08
C SER A 282 13.10 -14.93 -4.92
N PRO A 283 13.10 -14.08 -3.88
CA PRO A 283 14.05 -14.23 -2.78
C PRO A 283 13.58 -15.33 -1.83
N THR A 284 14.53 -16.05 -1.24
CA THR A 284 14.25 -17.02 -0.18
C THR A 284 14.01 -16.25 1.14
N PHE A 285 12.76 -16.20 1.59
CA PHE A 285 12.38 -15.51 2.81
C PHE A 285 12.06 -16.48 3.96
N SER A 286 12.36 -16.06 5.20
CA SER A 286 11.70 -16.63 6.38
C SER A 286 10.20 -16.29 6.36
N ILE A 287 9.36 -17.03 7.08
CA ILE A 287 7.89 -16.82 7.10
C ILE A 287 7.53 -15.38 7.50
N PHE A 288 8.20 -14.80 8.49
CA PHE A 288 7.96 -13.42 8.92
C PHE A 288 8.38 -12.39 7.85
N SER A 289 9.57 -12.56 7.25
CA SER A 289 10.01 -11.71 6.15
C SER A 289 9.10 -11.83 4.93
N TRP A 290 8.55 -13.02 4.70
CA TRP A 290 7.58 -13.26 3.64
C TRP A 290 6.27 -12.49 3.88
N ILE A 291 5.70 -12.54 5.10
CA ILE A 291 4.49 -11.76 5.45
C ILE A 291 4.76 -10.27 5.27
N ILE A 292 5.88 -9.77 5.78
CA ILE A 292 6.28 -8.36 5.69
C ILE A 292 6.43 -7.93 4.23
N PHE A 293 7.09 -8.75 3.41
CA PHE A 293 7.28 -8.48 1.98
C PHE A 293 5.95 -8.40 1.24
N ARG A 294 4.96 -9.23 1.59
CA ARG A 294 3.62 -9.20 0.98
C ARG A 294 2.85 -7.92 1.26
N LEU A 295 3.20 -7.15 2.29
CA LEU A 295 2.52 -5.90 2.59
C LEU A 295 3.02 -4.74 1.74
N THR A 296 4.25 -4.82 1.24
CA THR A 296 4.81 -3.79 0.37
C THR A 296 4.84 -4.19 -1.10
N HIS A 297 4.70 -5.48 -1.41
CA HIS A 297 4.61 -5.97 -2.79
C HIS A 297 3.51 -7.03 -2.94
N PRO A 298 2.78 -7.03 -4.07
CA PRO A 298 1.77 -8.04 -4.32
C PRO A 298 2.38 -9.44 -4.40
N PRO A 299 1.60 -10.50 -4.11
CA PRO A 299 2.08 -11.86 -4.25
C PRO A 299 2.66 -12.16 -5.64
N ILE A 300 3.82 -12.83 -5.73
CA ILE A 300 4.48 -13.12 -7.03
C ILE A 300 3.55 -13.87 -7.96
N LYS A 301 2.79 -14.85 -7.45
CA LYS A 301 1.76 -15.56 -8.24
C LYS A 301 0.67 -14.62 -8.76
N MET A 302 0.32 -13.58 -8.00
CA MET A 302 -0.64 -12.55 -8.41
C MET A 302 -0.05 -11.63 -9.49
N ARG A 303 1.24 -11.25 -9.38
CA ARG A 303 1.98 -10.53 -10.43
C ARG A 303 2.08 -11.34 -11.72
N GLN A 304 2.46 -12.61 -11.62
CA GLN A 304 2.52 -13.54 -12.75
C GLN A 304 1.14 -13.74 -13.40
N TRP A 305 0.08 -13.86 -12.60
CA TRP A 305 -1.29 -13.94 -13.10
C TRP A 305 -1.67 -12.65 -13.84
N ALA A 306 -1.46 -11.49 -13.22
CA ALA A 306 -1.73 -10.19 -13.82
C ALA A 306 -0.98 -10.00 -15.15
N ALA A 307 0.29 -10.43 -15.22
CA ALA A 307 1.12 -10.37 -16.41
C ALA A 307 0.66 -11.30 -17.56
N LYS A 308 -0.04 -12.40 -17.24
CA LYS A 308 -0.59 -13.35 -18.23
C LYS A 308 -2.01 -13.00 -18.68
N THR A 309 -2.71 -12.18 -17.92
CA THR A 309 -4.14 -11.95 -18.14
C THR A 309 -4.44 -10.98 -19.29
N ARG A 310 -5.55 -11.25 -19.97
CA ARG A 310 -6.11 -10.42 -21.05
C ARG A 310 -6.93 -9.25 -20.47
N LEU A 311 -7.74 -8.60 -21.31
CA LEU A 311 -8.67 -7.52 -20.94
C LEU A 311 -9.45 -7.76 -19.64
N SER A 312 -9.93 -8.98 -19.40
CA SER A 312 -10.66 -9.33 -18.16
C SER A 312 -9.80 -9.25 -16.90
N GLY A 313 -8.52 -9.61 -16.96
CA GLY A 313 -7.63 -9.41 -15.82
C GLY A 313 -7.24 -7.96 -15.63
N PHE A 314 -7.19 -7.16 -16.70
CA PHE A 314 -7.03 -5.71 -16.55
C PHE A 314 -8.20 -5.08 -15.80
N LEU A 315 -9.44 -5.49 -16.10
CA LEU A 315 -10.62 -5.06 -15.35
C LEU A 315 -10.48 -5.35 -13.85
N LEU A 316 -10.01 -6.56 -13.50
CA LEU A 316 -9.80 -6.95 -12.10
C LEU A 316 -8.70 -6.10 -11.42
N ILE A 317 -7.62 -5.79 -12.13
CA ILE A 317 -6.56 -4.91 -11.63
C ILE A 317 -7.10 -3.48 -11.40
N LEU A 318 -7.92 -2.95 -12.32
CA LEU A 318 -8.56 -1.65 -12.16
C LEU A 318 -9.48 -1.61 -10.93
N LEU A 319 -10.24 -2.68 -10.70
CA LEU A 319 -11.18 -2.80 -9.58
C LEU A 319 -10.52 -3.17 -8.26
N LEU A 320 -9.22 -3.49 -8.23
CA LEU A 320 -8.52 -3.92 -7.01
C LEU A 320 -8.59 -2.86 -5.90
N PHE A 321 -8.35 -1.59 -6.23
CA PHE A 321 -8.38 -0.51 -5.25
C PHE A 321 -9.81 -0.19 -4.76
N PRO A 322 -10.83 -0.03 -5.61
CA PRO A 322 -12.23 0.05 -5.16
C PRO A 322 -12.65 -1.15 -4.29
N ALA A 323 -12.25 -2.37 -4.66
CA ALA A 323 -12.58 -3.57 -3.90
C ALA A 323 -11.93 -3.60 -2.50
N ALA A 324 -10.82 -2.89 -2.30
CA ALA A 324 -10.16 -2.77 -0.99
C ALA A 324 -11.05 -2.09 0.06
N TYR A 325 -12.08 -1.33 -0.34
CA TYR A 325 -13.06 -0.79 0.59
C TYR A 325 -13.91 -1.88 1.25
N PHE A 326 -14.16 -3.02 0.58
CA PHE A 326 -14.82 -4.15 1.24
C PHE A 326 -13.92 -4.80 2.29
N ALA A 327 -12.61 -4.94 2.01
CA ALA A 327 -11.65 -5.43 3.01
C ALA A 327 -11.54 -4.46 4.20
N ASN A 328 -11.57 -3.15 3.94
CA ASN A 328 -11.65 -2.12 4.97
C ASN A 328 -12.94 -2.22 5.79
N LEU A 329 -14.10 -2.43 5.16
CA LEU A 329 -15.37 -2.66 5.84
C LEU A 329 -15.31 -3.89 6.75
N ILE A 330 -14.79 -5.02 6.26
CA ILE A 330 -14.64 -6.24 7.08
C ILE A 330 -13.78 -5.95 8.33
N ALA A 331 -12.68 -5.21 8.18
CA ALA A 331 -11.83 -4.83 9.30
C ALA A 331 -12.55 -3.92 10.31
N LEU A 332 -13.38 -2.99 9.84
CA LEU A 332 -14.22 -2.14 10.69
C LEU A 332 -15.36 -2.92 11.36
N ILE A 333 -15.93 -3.91 10.70
CA ILE A 333 -16.93 -4.83 11.26
C ILE A 333 -16.29 -5.62 12.42
N ILE A 334 -15.10 -6.19 12.22
CA ILE A 334 -14.36 -6.89 13.28
C ILE A 334 -14.15 -5.95 14.47
N ARG A 335 -13.68 -4.72 14.22
CA ARG A 335 -13.50 -3.70 15.26
C ARG A 335 -14.79 -3.40 16.03
N ALA A 336 -15.87 -3.11 15.31
CA ALA A 336 -17.15 -2.73 15.90
C ALA A 336 -17.77 -3.90 16.68
N LEU A 337 -17.76 -5.11 16.11
CA LEU A 337 -18.31 -6.31 16.72
C LEU A 337 -17.56 -6.65 18.02
N SER A 338 -16.22 -6.58 18.00
CA SER A 338 -15.39 -6.75 19.20
C SER A 338 -15.78 -5.80 20.32
N GLY A 339 -16.02 -4.51 20.02
CA GLY A 339 -16.44 -3.53 21.03
C GLY A 339 -17.88 -3.73 21.49
N TYR A 340 -18.79 -4.08 20.58
CA TYR A 340 -20.21 -4.23 20.90
C TYR A 340 -20.51 -5.45 21.74
N LEU A 341 -19.83 -6.58 21.48
CA LEU A 341 -19.99 -7.79 22.29
C LEU A 341 -19.52 -7.61 23.75
N LEU A 342 -18.72 -6.59 24.05
CA LEU A 342 -18.30 -6.25 25.42
C LEU A 342 -19.36 -5.43 26.17
N ILE A 343 -20.23 -4.72 25.46
CA ILE A 343 -21.09 -3.66 26.04
C ILE A 343 -22.57 -4.01 25.91
N TYR A 344 -22.96 -4.67 24.82
CA TYR A 344 -24.35 -4.87 24.43
C TYR A 344 -24.70 -6.36 24.29
N ASN A 345 -25.99 -6.66 24.37
CA ASN A 345 -26.51 -7.98 23.97
C ASN A 345 -26.47 -8.15 22.43
N LEU A 346 -26.77 -9.36 21.96
CA LEU A 346 -26.69 -9.72 20.53
C LEU A 346 -27.65 -8.91 19.66
N ASP A 347 -28.88 -8.68 20.09
CA ASP A 347 -29.89 -7.96 19.30
C ASP A 347 -29.48 -6.50 19.04
N ILE A 348 -29.05 -5.81 20.09
CA ILE A 348 -28.55 -4.43 19.99
C ILE A 348 -27.25 -4.40 19.16
N THR A 349 -26.39 -5.40 19.31
CA THR A 349 -25.13 -5.52 18.55
C THR A 349 -25.41 -5.60 17.05
N PHE A 350 -26.32 -6.47 16.62
CA PHE A 350 -26.65 -6.61 15.19
C PHE A 350 -27.31 -5.34 14.64
N SER A 351 -28.22 -4.71 15.39
CA SER A 351 -28.85 -3.45 15.00
C SER A 351 -27.81 -2.33 14.78
N LYS A 352 -26.88 -2.15 15.74
CA LYS A 352 -25.79 -1.17 15.62
C LYS A 352 -24.84 -1.49 14.47
N LEU A 353 -24.53 -2.77 14.25
CA LEU A 353 -23.65 -3.19 13.16
C LEU A 353 -24.28 -2.89 11.79
N ALA A 354 -25.57 -3.21 11.60
CA ALA A 354 -26.31 -2.90 10.38
C ALA A 354 -26.32 -1.39 10.10
N ASN A 355 -26.57 -0.57 11.14
CA ASN A 355 -26.51 0.87 11.02
C ASN A 355 -25.11 1.38 10.64
N ASN A 356 -24.05 0.83 11.24
CA ASN A 356 -22.67 1.21 10.88
C ASN A 356 -22.31 0.83 9.45
N ILE A 357 -22.79 -0.31 8.95
CA ILE A 357 -22.60 -0.71 7.55
C ILE A 357 -23.28 0.29 6.60
N ALA A 358 -24.53 0.69 6.91
CA ALA A 358 -25.24 1.69 6.13
C ALA A 358 -24.51 3.06 6.13
N ILE A 359 -24.08 3.52 7.31
CA ILE A 359 -23.28 4.75 7.46
C ILE A 359 -21.97 4.64 6.66
N TYR A 360 -21.31 3.48 6.69
CA TYR A 360 -20.09 3.25 5.94
C TYR A 360 -20.31 3.44 4.44
N PHE A 361 -21.34 2.80 3.87
CA PHE A 361 -21.66 2.93 2.45
C PHE A 361 -22.00 4.36 2.05
N ALA A 362 -22.81 5.06 2.85
CA ALA A 362 -23.08 6.49 2.64
C ALA A 362 -21.79 7.34 2.68
N ALA A 363 -20.87 7.04 3.61
CA ALA A 363 -19.60 7.77 3.74
C ALA A 363 -18.58 7.46 2.63
N ILE A 364 -18.66 6.30 1.98
CA ILE A 364 -17.77 5.94 0.86
C ILE A 364 -18.36 6.29 -0.51
N ALA A 365 -19.68 6.47 -0.62
CA ALA A 365 -20.35 6.78 -1.89
C ALA A 365 -19.71 7.98 -2.64
N PRO A 366 -19.43 9.13 -2.01
CA PRO A 366 -18.74 10.23 -2.70
C PRO A 366 -17.35 9.85 -3.22
N LYS A 367 -16.62 8.99 -2.49
CA LYS A 367 -15.28 8.50 -2.89
C LYS A 367 -15.38 7.58 -4.09
N TRP A 368 -16.38 6.70 -4.12
CA TRP A 368 -16.63 5.80 -5.26
C TRP A 368 -17.10 6.56 -6.50
N CYS A 369 -17.94 7.59 -6.35
CA CYS A 369 -18.25 8.50 -7.45
C CYS A 369 -17.00 9.19 -8.00
N ALA A 370 -16.11 9.67 -7.13
CA ALA A 370 -14.83 10.25 -7.55
C ALA A 370 -13.93 9.23 -8.29
N MET A 371 -13.89 7.98 -7.84
CA MET A 371 -13.18 6.90 -8.56
C MET A 371 -13.80 6.61 -9.92
N ALA A 372 -15.14 6.59 -10.03
CA ALA A 372 -15.84 6.39 -11.29
C ALA A 372 -15.53 7.50 -12.29
N VAL A 373 -15.55 8.76 -11.84
CA VAL A 373 -15.11 9.91 -12.65
C VAL A 373 -13.65 9.76 -13.06
N LEU A 374 -12.77 9.37 -12.13
CA LEU A 374 -11.36 9.15 -12.44
C LEU A 374 -11.19 8.05 -13.49
N PHE A 375 -11.92 6.94 -13.43
CA PHE A 375 -11.89 5.92 -14.49
C PHE A 375 -12.25 6.49 -15.86
N LEU A 376 -13.32 7.28 -15.95
CA LEU A 376 -13.77 7.85 -17.22
C LEU A 376 -12.77 8.86 -17.82
N LEU A 377 -12.05 9.59 -16.96
CA LEU A 377 -11.09 10.62 -17.37
C LEU A 377 -9.67 10.08 -17.54
N TRP A 378 -9.32 8.98 -16.87
CA TRP A 378 -7.94 8.49 -16.80
C TRP A 378 -7.27 8.23 -18.16
N PRO A 379 -7.94 7.65 -19.16
CA PRO A 379 -7.34 7.43 -20.49
C PRO A 379 -6.85 8.71 -21.19
N PHE A 380 -7.37 9.87 -20.78
CA PHE A 380 -6.93 11.19 -21.25
C PHE A 380 -5.89 11.80 -20.30
N LEU A 381 -6.12 11.68 -18.99
CA LEU A 381 -5.25 12.25 -17.96
C LEU A 381 -3.88 11.56 -17.89
N SER A 382 -3.79 10.26 -18.21
CA SER A 382 -2.55 9.49 -18.10
C SER A 382 -1.41 10.08 -18.93
N VAL A 383 -1.71 10.63 -20.11
CA VAL A 383 -0.71 11.26 -20.99
C VAL A 383 -0.08 12.49 -20.33
N TYR A 384 -0.89 13.34 -19.71
CA TYR A 384 -0.41 14.53 -19.01
C TYR A 384 0.29 14.17 -17.70
N TRP A 385 -0.21 13.15 -17.02
CA TRP A 385 0.39 12.64 -15.79
C TRP A 385 1.81 12.11 -16.03
N GLU A 386 1.97 11.25 -17.03
CA GLU A 386 3.27 10.71 -17.41
C GLU A 386 4.21 11.76 -17.99
N GLN A 387 3.69 12.75 -18.74
CA GLN A 387 4.51 13.87 -19.18
C GLN A 387 5.03 14.68 -17.99
N TYR A 388 4.19 14.90 -16.98
CA TYR A 388 4.53 15.69 -15.81
C TYR A 388 5.66 15.05 -14.98
N PHE A 389 5.63 13.74 -14.79
CA PHE A 389 6.62 13.02 -13.98
C PHE A 389 7.78 12.42 -14.80
N GLY A 390 7.49 11.85 -15.96
CA GLY A 390 8.46 11.16 -16.82
C GLY A 390 9.02 12.00 -17.97
N GLY A 391 8.57 13.24 -18.15
CA GLY A 391 9.11 14.17 -19.15
C GLY A 391 8.81 13.83 -20.61
N SER A 392 8.06 12.76 -20.88
CA SER A 392 7.72 12.32 -22.24
C SER A 392 6.27 11.86 -22.33
N ARG A 393 5.62 12.16 -23.46
CA ARG A 393 4.23 11.78 -23.73
C ARG A 393 4.16 10.40 -24.35
N GLU A 394 3.33 9.53 -23.79
CA GLU A 394 2.90 8.30 -24.45
C GLU A 394 1.63 8.49 -25.27
N ALA A 395 1.34 7.52 -26.12
CA ALA A 395 0.10 7.46 -26.88
C ALA A 395 -1.10 7.27 -25.92
N GLN A 396 -2.25 7.80 -26.33
CA GLN A 396 -3.48 7.69 -25.54
C GLN A 396 -3.97 6.23 -25.47
N ASN A 397 -4.46 5.82 -24.31
CA ASN A 397 -4.99 4.47 -24.05
C ASN A 397 -6.46 4.30 -24.53
N LEU A 398 -6.82 4.88 -25.68
CA LEU A 398 -8.22 4.90 -26.15
C LEU A 398 -8.73 3.54 -26.61
N GLU A 399 -7.85 2.64 -27.04
CA GLU A 399 -8.23 1.31 -27.53
C GLU A 399 -8.93 0.46 -26.46
N ILE A 400 -8.74 0.78 -25.18
CA ILE A 400 -9.24 0.01 -24.03
C ILE A 400 -10.25 0.84 -23.24
N TYR A 401 -10.76 1.95 -23.81
CA TYR A 401 -11.68 2.87 -23.15
C TYR A 401 -12.93 2.18 -22.57
N THR A 402 -13.44 1.16 -23.27
CA THR A 402 -14.58 0.36 -22.83
C THR A 402 -14.36 -0.31 -21.48
N VAL A 403 -13.15 -0.76 -21.16
CA VAL A 403 -12.85 -1.36 -19.86
C VAL A 403 -12.94 -0.32 -18.74
N TYR A 404 -12.48 0.91 -18.98
CA TYR A 404 -12.62 2.01 -18.02
C TYR A 404 -14.07 2.41 -17.81
N ILE A 405 -14.89 2.46 -18.86
CA ILE A 405 -16.35 2.70 -18.74
C ILE A 405 -16.98 1.60 -17.87
N VAL A 406 -16.67 0.33 -18.13
CA VAL A 406 -17.21 -0.79 -17.34
C VAL A 406 -16.76 -0.69 -15.88
N SER A 407 -15.49 -0.37 -15.60
CA SER A 407 -15.01 -0.11 -14.24
C SER A 407 -15.76 1.05 -13.57
N ALA A 408 -16.00 2.14 -14.30
CA ALA A 408 -16.73 3.29 -13.80
C ALA A 408 -18.18 2.94 -13.46
N LEU A 409 -18.85 2.13 -14.29
CA LEU A 409 -20.22 1.67 -14.03
C LEU A 409 -20.29 0.74 -12.81
N ILE A 410 -19.35 -0.21 -12.68
CA ILE A 410 -19.28 -1.15 -11.56
C ILE A 410 -19.13 -0.42 -10.22
N VAL A 411 -18.33 0.65 -10.18
CA VAL A 411 -18.09 1.41 -8.95
C VAL A 411 -19.12 2.52 -8.75
N GLY A 412 -19.53 3.19 -9.82
CA GLY A 412 -20.41 4.35 -9.79
C GLY A 412 -21.88 4.01 -9.53
N LEU A 413 -22.42 2.96 -10.15
CA LEU A 413 -23.84 2.60 -9.97
C LEU A 413 -24.18 2.27 -8.52
N PRO A 414 -23.40 1.43 -7.80
CA PRO A 414 -23.65 1.21 -6.38
C PRO A 414 -23.51 2.50 -5.56
N ALA A 415 -22.54 3.37 -5.87
CA ALA A 415 -22.34 4.61 -5.14
C ALA A 415 -23.56 5.55 -5.23
N LEU A 416 -24.20 5.63 -6.40
CA LEU A 416 -25.40 6.44 -6.62
C LEU A 416 -26.61 5.96 -5.81
N LEU A 417 -26.65 4.71 -5.36
CA LEU A 417 -27.73 4.20 -4.50
C LEU A 417 -27.61 4.67 -3.03
N TRP A 418 -26.47 5.28 -2.67
CA TRP A 418 -26.13 5.69 -1.30
C TRP A 418 -25.88 7.20 -1.16
N LEU A 419 -26.04 7.96 -2.25
CA LEU A 419 -26.13 9.43 -2.25
C LEU A 419 -27.60 9.84 -2.17
#